data_AF-X0X7S6-F1
#
_entry.id   AF-X0X7S6-F1
#
_cell.length_a   1.000
_cell.length_b   1.000
_cell.length_c   1.000
_cell.angle_alpha   90.00
_cell.angle_beta   90.00
_cell.angle_gamma   90.00
#
_symmetry.space_group_name_H-M   'P 1'
#
loop_
_entity.id
_entity.type
_entity.pdbx_description
1 polymer ?
#
loop_
_entity_poly.entity_id
_entity_poly.type
_entity_poly.pdbx_seq_one_letter_code
_entity_poly.pdbx_strand_id
1 'polypeptide(L)'
;LLERIKQVSELENRPIIRAHIGAAAETIKPTVDGVKAISEAGCLEIISLAPDQVAQAFLPKFDRGEEDPKKYRNGEGGAPIRSRDDLRTLKTATKCGNWPMTRIYSGTDELVEAAKIFEDTLHMPFPAVPIFFYNRLDGRGPLSILDGINEHFNTMRWWASIDKPLEINDPHQWQLRRCSDDMYVTDHILCGIVALKMGLKNYVMQLMFDLPPEIDPLNDLAKMKAAFEIIEPLTRHFDCNII
;
A
#
# COMPACT_ATOMS: atom_id res chain seq x y z
N LEU A 1 7.93 -7.28 8.69
CA LEU A 1 7.90 -5.81 8.85
C LEU A 1 8.40 -5.39 10.23
N LEU A 2 7.68 -5.69 11.31
CA LEU A 2 8.01 -5.27 12.69
C LEU A 2 9.45 -5.59 13.11
N GLU A 3 9.92 -6.79 12.80
CA GLU A 3 11.29 -7.18 13.10
C GLU A 3 12.32 -6.29 12.38
N ARG A 4 12.10 -5.97 11.10
CA ARG A 4 12.99 -5.08 10.35
C ARG A 4 12.96 -3.65 10.90
N ILE A 5 11.80 -3.16 11.33
CA ILE A 5 11.67 -1.86 12.01
C ILE A 5 12.53 -1.85 13.27
N LYS A 6 12.38 -2.88 14.12
CA LYS A 6 13.16 -3.04 15.35
C LYS A 6 14.66 -3.09 15.06
N GLN A 7 15.09 -3.93 14.12
CA GLN A 7 16.49 -4.07 13.74
C GLN A 7 17.11 -2.73 13.31
N VAL A 8 16.45 -2.00 12.41
CA VAL A 8 16.97 -0.71 11.92
C VAL A 8 16.97 0.35 13.03
N SER A 9 15.92 0.40 13.85
CA SER A 9 15.86 1.32 14.98
C SER A 9 16.98 1.06 16.00
N GLU A 10 17.27 -0.21 16.31
CA GLU A 10 18.27 -0.59 17.33
C GLU A 10 19.71 -0.45 16.82
N LEU A 11 19.96 -0.82 15.56
CA LEU A 11 21.31 -0.83 14.98
C LEU A 11 21.72 0.54 14.41
N GLU A 12 20.76 1.29 13.86
CA GLU A 12 21.03 2.50 13.08
C GLU A 12 20.36 3.76 13.64
N ASN A 13 19.49 3.64 14.66
CA ASN A 13 18.78 4.76 15.29
C ASN A 13 18.05 5.67 14.27
N ARG A 14 17.38 5.05 13.28
CA ARG A 14 16.60 5.73 12.24
C ARG A 14 15.32 4.95 11.92
N PRO A 15 14.32 5.57 11.27
CA PRO A 15 13.20 4.83 10.70
C PRO A 15 13.63 3.99 9.50
N ILE A 16 12.78 3.04 9.13
CA ILE A 16 12.91 2.34 7.84
C ILE A 16 12.57 3.27 6.68
N ILE A 17 13.23 3.08 5.56
CA ILE A 17 13.03 3.88 4.35
C ILE A 17 12.28 3.05 3.30
N ARG A 18 11.32 3.70 2.63
CA ARG A 18 10.55 3.13 1.53
C ARG A 18 10.56 4.08 0.33
N ALA A 19 10.79 3.56 -0.87
CA ALA A 19 10.64 4.32 -2.10
C ALA A 19 9.76 3.59 -3.12
N HIS A 20 9.09 4.37 -3.98
CA HIS A 20 8.32 3.84 -5.09
C HIS A 20 9.20 3.62 -6.32
N ILE A 21 8.97 2.53 -7.05
CA ILE A 21 9.57 2.29 -8.35
C ILE A 21 8.58 1.61 -9.29
N GLY A 22 8.49 2.14 -10.52
CA GLY A 22 7.72 1.55 -11.60
C GLY A 22 7.98 2.33 -12.87
N ALA A 23 8.84 1.80 -13.73
CA ALA A 23 9.18 2.47 -14.97
C ALA A 23 8.04 2.29 -15.98
N ALA A 24 7.49 3.41 -16.46
CA ALA A 24 6.59 3.43 -17.61
C ALA A 24 7.38 3.02 -18.87
N ALA A 25 7.25 1.75 -19.24
CA ALA A 25 8.00 1.14 -20.33
C ALA A 25 7.20 0.02 -20.98
N GLU A 26 7.65 -0.43 -22.16
CA GLU A 26 7.04 -1.55 -22.90
C GLU A 26 7.23 -2.91 -22.21
N THR A 27 8.21 -3.04 -21.33
CA THR A 27 8.53 -4.29 -20.61
C THR A 27 8.83 -4.02 -19.15
N ILE A 28 8.79 -5.06 -18.30
CA ILE A 28 9.16 -4.93 -16.88
C ILE A 28 10.67 -4.72 -16.66
N LYS A 29 11.51 -4.92 -17.69
CA LYS A 29 12.97 -4.96 -17.55
C LYS A 29 13.56 -3.70 -16.88
N PRO A 30 13.18 -2.47 -17.25
CA PRO A 30 13.75 -1.28 -16.59
C PRO A 30 13.39 -1.20 -15.11
N THR A 31 12.21 -1.69 -14.72
CA THR A 31 11.83 -1.79 -13.31
C THR A 31 12.65 -2.86 -12.60
N VAL A 32 12.85 -4.04 -13.21
CA VAL A 32 13.70 -5.11 -12.67
C VAL A 32 15.14 -4.63 -12.44
N ASP A 33 15.73 -3.96 -13.44
CA ASP A 33 17.08 -3.42 -13.35
C ASP A 33 17.18 -2.37 -12.23
N GLY A 34 16.19 -1.47 -12.11
CA GLY A 34 16.15 -0.47 -11.06
C GLY A 34 15.95 -1.06 -9.66
N VAL A 35 15.10 -2.08 -9.53
CA VAL A 35 14.92 -2.82 -8.27
C VAL A 35 16.23 -3.45 -7.83
N LYS A 36 16.97 -4.07 -8.76
CA LYS A 36 18.28 -4.66 -8.48
C LYS A 36 19.28 -3.59 -8.05
N ALA A 37 19.38 -2.48 -8.78
CA ALA A 37 20.29 -1.39 -8.45
C ALA A 37 20.02 -0.79 -7.06
N ILE A 38 18.75 -0.55 -6.71
CA ILE A 38 18.35 -0.06 -5.38
C ILE A 38 18.73 -1.07 -4.29
N SER A 39 18.50 -2.35 -4.55
CA SER A 39 18.81 -3.43 -3.59
C SER A 39 20.33 -3.55 -3.36
N GLU A 40 21.13 -3.50 -4.43
CA GLU A 40 22.61 -3.49 -4.37
C GLU A 40 23.16 -2.26 -3.63
N ALA A 41 22.53 -1.09 -3.80
CA ALA A 41 22.91 0.12 -3.11
C ALA A 41 22.62 0.09 -1.59
N GLY A 42 21.69 -0.78 -1.16
CA GLY A 42 21.38 -0.97 0.26
C GLY A 42 20.75 0.25 0.94
N CYS A 43 20.11 1.14 0.18
CA CYS A 43 19.69 2.46 0.67
C CYS A 43 18.31 2.51 1.34
N LEU A 44 17.53 1.42 1.28
CA LEU A 44 16.17 1.36 1.83
C LEU A 44 15.75 -0.06 2.21
N GLU A 45 14.77 -0.18 3.10
CA GLU A 45 14.25 -1.47 3.57
C GLU A 45 13.03 -1.97 2.77
N ILE A 46 12.30 -1.07 2.11
CA ILE A 46 11.09 -1.42 1.34
C ILE A 46 11.12 -0.81 -0.06
N ILE A 47 11.08 -1.67 -1.06
CA ILE A 47 10.80 -1.30 -2.44
C ILE A 47 9.29 -1.42 -2.65
N SER A 48 8.63 -0.29 -2.97
CA SER A 48 7.21 -0.25 -3.27
C SER A 48 6.99 -0.19 -4.78
N LEU A 49 6.61 -1.32 -5.36
CA LEU A 49 6.33 -1.43 -6.79
C LEU A 49 5.11 -0.57 -7.16
N ALA A 50 5.26 0.23 -8.22
CA ALA A 50 4.21 1.03 -8.82
C ALA A 50 3.76 0.36 -10.14
N PRO A 51 2.72 -0.49 -10.10
CA PRO A 51 2.15 -1.10 -11.29
C PRO A 51 1.43 -0.05 -12.15
N ASP A 52 1.40 -0.27 -13.46
CA ASP A 52 0.53 0.51 -14.34
C ASP A 52 -0.96 0.27 -14.07
N GLN A 53 -1.82 1.10 -14.66
CA GLN A 53 -3.27 1.04 -14.43
C GLN A 53 -3.87 -0.31 -14.84
N VAL A 54 -3.35 -0.92 -15.92
CA VAL A 54 -3.80 -2.21 -16.44
C VAL A 54 -3.53 -3.32 -15.41
N ALA A 55 -2.32 -3.36 -14.85
CA ALA A 55 -1.99 -4.31 -13.80
C ALA A 55 -2.87 -4.12 -12.56
N GLN A 56 -3.15 -2.87 -12.16
CA GLN A 56 -4.03 -2.58 -11.02
C GLN A 56 -5.46 -3.09 -11.20
N ALA A 57 -5.99 -3.06 -12.43
CA ALA A 57 -7.38 -3.41 -12.71
C ALA A 57 -7.60 -4.88 -13.15
N PHE A 58 -6.59 -5.56 -13.70
CA PHE A 58 -6.81 -6.83 -14.42
C PHE A 58 -5.89 -7.99 -14.01
N LEU A 59 -4.90 -7.78 -13.15
CA LEU A 59 -3.91 -8.83 -12.83
C LEU A 59 -4.54 -10.18 -12.39
N PRO A 60 -5.57 -10.23 -11.53
CA PRO A 60 -6.24 -11.49 -11.20
C PRO A 60 -6.89 -12.19 -12.41
N LYS A 61 -7.47 -11.43 -13.34
CA LYS A 61 -8.10 -11.96 -14.56
C LYS A 61 -7.06 -12.49 -15.55
N PHE A 62 -5.89 -11.84 -15.62
CA PHE A 62 -4.75 -12.36 -16.38
C PHE A 62 -4.25 -13.68 -15.79
N ASP A 63 -4.14 -13.79 -14.47
CA ASP A 63 -3.70 -15.01 -13.78
C ASP A 63 -4.61 -16.20 -14.07
N ARG A 64 -5.93 -15.96 -14.20
CA ARG A 64 -6.92 -17.00 -14.53
C ARG A 64 -7.11 -17.22 -16.03
N GLY A 65 -6.49 -16.42 -16.90
CA GLY A 65 -6.66 -16.48 -18.35
C GLY A 65 -8.02 -15.99 -18.84
N GLU A 66 -8.76 -15.25 -18.02
CA GLU A 66 -10.06 -14.65 -18.36
C GLU A 66 -9.89 -13.39 -19.23
N GLU A 67 -8.73 -12.74 -19.13
CA GLU A 67 -8.35 -11.64 -20.01
C GLU A 67 -6.97 -11.83 -20.63
N ASP A 68 -6.80 -11.30 -21.84
CA ASP A 68 -5.51 -11.31 -22.55
C ASP A 68 -4.74 -10.01 -22.30
N PRO A 69 -3.59 -10.06 -21.59
CA PRO A 69 -2.69 -8.93 -21.39
C PRO A 69 -2.36 -8.13 -22.67
N LYS A 70 -2.31 -8.79 -23.84
CA LYS A 70 -1.88 -8.18 -25.10
C LYS A 70 -2.91 -7.20 -25.69
N LYS A 71 -4.15 -7.21 -25.19
CA LYS A 71 -5.18 -6.24 -25.60
C LYS A 71 -4.91 -4.82 -25.07
N TYR A 72 -4.04 -4.69 -24.08
CA TYR A 72 -3.81 -3.45 -23.35
C TYR A 72 -2.45 -2.84 -23.67
N ARG A 73 -2.34 -1.52 -23.51
CA ARG A 73 -1.07 -0.81 -23.63
C ARG A 73 -0.21 -1.05 -22.39
N ASN A 74 1.10 -1.02 -22.58
CA ASN A 74 2.07 -1.19 -21.51
C ASN A 74 2.53 0.14 -20.93
N GLY A 75 2.72 0.18 -19.62
CA GLY A 75 3.46 1.26 -18.97
C GLY A 75 2.64 2.49 -18.61
N GLU A 76 1.31 2.44 -18.72
CA GLU A 76 0.45 3.59 -18.41
C GLU A 76 0.42 3.88 -16.91
N GLY A 77 1.31 4.79 -16.48
CA GLY A 77 1.42 5.25 -15.09
C GLY A 77 2.27 4.35 -14.18
N GLY A 78 2.96 3.34 -14.70
CA GLY A 78 3.81 2.45 -13.89
C GLY A 78 4.42 1.28 -14.66
N ALA A 79 4.90 0.26 -13.94
CA ALA A 79 5.48 -0.94 -14.53
C ALA A 79 4.42 -1.87 -15.15
N PRO A 80 4.64 -2.42 -16.36
CA PRO A 80 3.67 -3.28 -17.05
C PRO A 80 3.70 -4.73 -16.51
N ILE A 81 3.24 -4.94 -15.28
CA ILE A 81 3.16 -6.26 -14.65
C ILE A 81 1.94 -7.02 -15.22
N ARG A 82 2.14 -8.23 -15.76
CA ARG A 82 1.07 -9.00 -16.42
C ARG A 82 0.87 -10.41 -15.87
N SER A 83 1.76 -10.87 -14.99
CA SER A 83 1.74 -12.25 -14.50
C SER A 83 2.36 -12.40 -13.11
N ARG A 84 2.14 -13.56 -12.48
CA ARG A 84 2.90 -13.97 -11.29
C ARG A 84 4.39 -14.06 -11.54
N ASP A 85 4.80 -14.44 -12.74
CA ASP A 85 6.22 -14.60 -13.07
C ASP A 85 6.93 -13.24 -13.17
N ASP A 86 6.23 -12.20 -13.61
CA ASP A 86 6.74 -10.82 -13.52
C ASP A 86 6.97 -10.41 -12.06
N LEU A 87 5.99 -10.70 -11.18
CA LEU A 87 6.10 -10.42 -9.74
C LEU A 87 7.26 -11.19 -9.10
N ARG A 88 7.42 -12.48 -9.43
CA ARG A 88 8.54 -13.31 -8.94
C ARG A 88 9.89 -12.83 -9.48
N THR A 89 9.94 -12.34 -10.71
CA THR A 89 11.14 -11.75 -11.30
C THR A 89 11.53 -10.48 -10.54
N LEU A 90 10.57 -9.59 -10.28
CA LEU A 90 10.77 -8.39 -9.45
C LEU A 90 11.20 -8.74 -8.02
N LYS A 91 10.59 -9.77 -7.40
CA LYS A 91 10.98 -10.26 -6.09
C LYS A 91 12.40 -10.83 -6.09
N THR A 92 12.79 -11.54 -7.13
CA THR A 92 14.13 -12.11 -7.26
C THR A 92 15.19 -11.03 -7.40
N ALA A 93 14.86 -9.91 -8.06
CA ALA A 93 15.74 -8.75 -8.15
C ALA A 93 16.04 -8.11 -6.79
N THR A 94 15.19 -8.28 -5.77
CA THR A 94 15.48 -7.81 -4.41
C THR A 94 16.43 -8.71 -3.62
N LYS A 95 16.77 -9.90 -4.12
CA LYS A 95 17.64 -10.86 -3.40
C LYS A 95 19.12 -10.57 -3.57
N CYS A 96 19.51 -9.31 -3.37
CA CYS A 96 20.88 -8.83 -3.40
C CYS A 96 21.06 -7.61 -2.47
N GLY A 97 22.32 -7.24 -2.20
CA GLY A 97 22.67 -6.15 -1.27
C GLY A 97 22.03 -6.32 0.11
N ASN A 98 21.13 -5.43 0.50
CA ASN A 98 20.48 -5.45 1.83
C ASN A 98 19.14 -6.23 1.90
N TRP A 99 18.76 -6.90 0.80
CA TRP A 99 17.55 -7.73 0.70
C TRP A 99 16.27 -6.99 1.14
N PRO A 100 15.86 -5.91 0.43
CA PRO A 100 14.70 -5.15 0.83
C PRO A 100 13.41 -5.95 0.68
N MET A 101 12.45 -5.64 1.53
CA MET A 101 11.08 -6.15 1.42
C MET A 101 10.40 -5.54 0.19
N THR A 102 9.38 -6.22 -0.33
CA THR A 102 8.68 -5.83 -1.55
C THR A 102 7.21 -5.58 -1.25
N ARG A 103 6.74 -4.36 -1.53
CA ARG A 103 5.34 -3.96 -1.43
C ARG A 103 4.81 -3.63 -2.82
N ILE A 104 3.52 -3.78 -3.04
CA ILE A 104 2.83 -3.31 -4.25
C ILE A 104 1.48 -2.69 -3.85
N TYR A 105 0.96 -1.78 -4.67
CA TYR A 105 -0.40 -1.25 -4.49
C TYR A 105 -1.45 -2.36 -4.64
N SER A 106 -2.53 -2.27 -3.86
CA SER A 106 -3.55 -3.33 -3.73
C SER A 106 -4.40 -3.59 -4.99
N GLY A 107 -4.28 -2.77 -6.03
CA GLY A 107 -5.13 -2.83 -7.23
C GLY A 107 -6.43 -2.04 -7.05
N THR A 108 -7.33 -2.16 -8.04
CA THR A 108 -8.62 -1.46 -8.07
C THR A 108 -9.83 -2.36 -8.36
N ASP A 109 -9.60 -3.65 -8.61
CA ASP A 109 -10.64 -4.65 -8.84
C ASP A 109 -10.18 -6.02 -8.32
N GLU A 110 -11.12 -6.86 -7.90
CA GLU A 110 -10.87 -8.19 -7.30
C GLU A 110 -9.75 -8.20 -6.24
N LEU A 111 -9.85 -7.27 -5.29
CA LEU A 111 -8.78 -6.94 -4.33
C LEU A 111 -8.36 -8.14 -3.46
N VAL A 112 -9.30 -9.01 -3.07
CA VAL A 112 -8.97 -10.22 -2.31
C VAL A 112 -8.12 -11.19 -3.13
N GLU A 113 -8.41 -11.35 -4.43
CA GLU A 113 -7.64 -12.24 -5.31
C GLU A 113 -6.26 -11.64 -5.63
N ALA A 114 -6.20 -10.33 -5.87
CA ALA A 114 -4.93 -9.61 -6.01
C ALA A 114 -4.07 -9.77 -4.75
N ALA A 115 -4.66 -9.65 -3.57
CA ALA A 115 -3.98 -9.81 -2.29
C ALA A 115 -3.34 -11.20 -2.13
N LYS A 116 -4.05 -12.27 -2.50
CA LYS A 116 -3.51 -13.65 -2.52
C LYS A 116 -2.33 -13.79 -3.46
N ILE A 117 -2.42 -13.23 -4.67
CA ILE A 117 -1.33 -13.22 -5.66
C ILE A 117 -0.10 -12.50 -5.08
N PHE A 118 -0.29 -11.32 -4.48
CA PHE A 118 0.81 -10.54 -3.94
C PHE A 118 1.48 -11.20 -2.75
N GLU A 119 0.72 -11.84 -1.86
CA GLU A 119 1.32 -12.58 -0.76
C GLU A 119 2.11 -13.80 -1.24
N ASP A 120 1.56 -14.59 -2.16
CA ASP A 120 2.23 -15.77 -2.75
C ASP A 120 3.54 -15.41 -3.45
N THR A 121 3.56 -14.29 -4.18
CA THR A 121 4.68 -13.93 -5.06
C THR A 121 5.70 -13.00 -4.41
N LEU A 122 5.26 -12.06 -3.57
CA LEU A 122 6.12 -11.01 -3.01
C LEU A 122 6.38 -11.18 -1.51
N HIS A 123 5.53 -11.95 -0.80
CA HIS A 123 5.48 -12.00 0.66
C HIS A 123 5.42 -10.59 1.25
N MET A 124 4.27 -9.92 1.08
CA MET A 124 4.16 -8.49 1.33
C MET A 124 4.38 -8.14 2.80
N PRO A 125 5.10 -7.05 3.10
CA PRO A 125 5.30 -6.60 4.48
C PRO A 125 4.02 -5.99 5.07
N PHE A 126 3.26 -5.27 4.25
CA PHE A 126 1.93 -4.71 4.53
C PHE A 126 1.31 -4.17 3.22
N PRO A 127 0.00 -4.34 2.98
CA PRO A 127 -0.75 -3.69 1.90
C PRO A 127 -1.25 -2.30 2.30
N ALA A 128 -1.85 -1.57 1.36
CA ALA A 128 -2.63 -0.36 1.62
C ALA A 128 -4.02 -0.46 1.01
N VAL A 129 -5.08 -0.40 1.83
CA VAL A 129 -6.46 -0.64 1.40
C VAL A 129 -7.33 0.52 1.89
N PRO A 130 -7.96 1.33 1.02
CA PRO A 130 -8.84 2.41 1.46
C PRO A 130 -10.20 1.85 1.92
N ILE A 131 -11.06 2.72 2.45
CA ILE A 131 -12.44 2.38 2.81
C ILE A 131 -13.39 2.85 1.69
N PHE A 132 -13.27 4.11 1.26
CA PHE A 132 -14.25 4.76 0.38
C PHE A 132 -13.81 4.88 -1.09
N PHE A 133 -12.54 4.61 -1.40
CA PHE A 133 -11.94 4.86 -2.73
C PHE A 133 -11.81 3.59 -3.58
N TYR A 134 -11.23 3.73 -4.77
CA TYR A 134 -11.06 2.64 -5.75
C TYR A 134 -12.38 2.00 -6.19
N ASN A 135 -13.36 2.85 -6.46
CA ASN A 135 -14.68 2.44 -6.94
C ASN A 135 -15.27 3.55 -7.83
N ARG A 136 -16.57 3.53 -8.12
CA ARG A 136 -17.20 4.56 -8.95
C ARG A 136 -17.14 5.98 -8.38
N LEU A 137 -16.91 6.15 -7.08
CA LEU A 137 -16.74 7.47 -6.45
C LEU A 137 -15.58 8.27 -7.04
N ASP A 138 -14.43 7.60 -7.24
CA ASP A 138 -13.22 8.21 -7.77
C ASP A 138 -12.87 7.78 -9.20
N GLY A 139 -13.76 7.01 -9.84
CA GLY A 139 -13.63 6.54 -11.21
C GLY A 139 -12.52 5.51 -11.43
N ARG A 140 -11.97 4.91 -10.36
CA ARG A 140 -10.82 4.00 -10.44
C ARG A 140 -11.19 2.52 -10.43
N GLY A 141 -12.42 2.19 -10.04
CA GLY A 141 -12.91 0.82 -9.99
C GLY A 141 -14.34 0.68 -10.52
N PRO A 142 -14.74 -0.52 -10.96
CA PRO A 142 -16.06 -0.75 -11.54
C PRO A 142 -17.18 -0.81 -10.49
N LEU A 143 -16.83 -1.05 -9.23
CA LEU A 143 -17.77 -1.34 -8.14
C LEU A 143 -18.63 -0.12 -7.77
N SER A 144 -19.86 -0.39 -7.34
CA SER A 144 -20.66 0.61 -6.65
C SER A 144 -19.98 1.02 -5.33
N ILE A 145 -20.38 2.15 -4.74
CA ILE A 145 -19.79 2.60 -3.46
C ILE A 145 -19.97 1.53 -2.38
N LEU A 146 -21.16 0.95 -2.25
CA LEU A 146 -21.46 -0.08 -1.25
C LEU A 146 -20.68 -1.38 -1.51
N ASP A 147 -20.64 -1.84 -2.77
CA ASP A 147 -19.89 -3.05 -3.12
C ASP A 147 -18.39 -2.83 -2.92
N GLY A 148 -17.90 -1.64 -3.24
CA GLY A 148 -16.53 -1.21 -2.98
C GLY A 148 -16.20 -1.32 -1.49
N ILE A 149 -16.97 -0.67 -0.61
CA ILE A 149 -16.74 -0.74 0.84
C ILE A 149 -16.71 -2.19 1.34
N ASN A 150 -17.65 -3.03 0.87
CA ASN A 150 -17.69 -4.44 1.25
C ASN A 150 -16.44 -5.21 0.78
N GLU A 151 -15.97 -4.98 -0.46
CA GLU A 151 -14.78 -5.62 -1.01
C GLU A 151 -13.50 -5.19 -0.27
N HIS A 152 -13.37 -3.90 0.06
CA HIS A 152 -12.25 -3.41 0.84
C HIS A 152 -12.23 -4.01 2.24
N PHE A 153 -13.38 -4.11 2.92
CA PHE A 153 -13.49 -4.77 4.21
C PHE A 153 -13.20 -6.28 4.13
N ASN A 154 -13.65 -6.97 3.08
CA ASN A 154 -13.29 -8.37 2.83
C ASN A 154 -11.77 -8.53 2.68
N THR A 155 -11.14 -7.62 1.93
CA THR A 155 -9.68 -7.60 1.71
C THR A 155 -8.93 -7.37 3.02
N MET A 156 -9.37 -6.42 3.84
CA MET A 156 -8.78 -6.18 5.17
C MET A 156 -8.90 -7.41 6.08
N ARG A 157 -10.07 -8.06 6.13
CA ARG A 157 -10.28 -9.31 6.88
C ARG A 157 -9.38 -10.43 6.37
N TRP A 158 -9.16 -10.52 5.07
CA TRP A 158 -8.28 -11.54 4.51
C TRP A 158 -6.83 -11.33 4.97
N TRP A 159 -6.30 -10.11 4.87
CA TRP A 159 -4.96 -9.77 5.37
C TRP A 159 -4.83 -9.99 6.88
N ALA A 160 -5.86 -9.64 7.65
CA ALA A 160 -5.91 -9.90 9.08
C ALA A 160 -5.86 -11.41 9.39
N SER A 161 -6.51 -12.25 8.60
CA SER A 161 -6.56 -13.71 8.83
C SER A 161 -5.21 -14.41 8.67
N ILE A 162 -4.25 -13.76 8.01
CA ILE A 162 -2.86 -14.21 7.87
C ILE A 162 -1.87 -13.34 8.68
N ASP A 163 -2.38 -12.64 9.70
CA ASP A 163 -1.61 -11.80 10.65
C ASP A 163 -0.72 -10.73 9.98
N LYS A 164 -1.15 -10.18 8.83
CA LYS A 164 -0.39 -9.11 8.14
C LYS A 164 -0.74 -7.73 8.70
N PRO A 165 0.27 -6.89 9.00
CA PRO A 165 0.03 -5.46 9.21
C PRO A 165 -0.61 -4.85 7.98
N LEU A 166 -1.45 -3.82 8.15
CA LEU A 166 -2.16 -3.19 7.03
C LEU A 166 -2.27 -1.68 7.23
N GLU A 167 -2.02 -0.95 6.14
CA GLU A 167 -2.27 0.49 6.03
C GLU A 167 -3.69 0.71 5.52
N ILE A 168 -4.49 1.51 6.24
CA ILE A 168 -5.75 2.03 5.71
C ILE A 168 -5.46 3.45 5.26
N ASN A 169 -5.36 3.65 3.94
CA ASN A 169 -4.85 4.87 3.32
C ASN A 169 -5.96 5.88 2.96
N ASP A 170 -7.13 5.75 3.57
CA ASP A 170 -8.29 6.60 3.34
C ASP A 170 -8.01 8.09 3.68
N PRO A 171 -7.30 8.43 4.78
CA PRO A 171 -7.03 9.83 5.13
C PRO A 171 -6.19 10.53 4.06
N HIS A 172 -5.25 9.80 3.46
CA HIS A 172 -4.44 10.28 2.36
C HIS A 172 -5.29 10.55 1.09
N GLN A 173 -6.28 9.70 0.80
CA GLN A 173 -7.16 9.92 -0.34
C GLN A 173 -8.02 11.19 -0.19
N TRP A 174 -8.43 11.53 1.03
CA TRP A 174 -9.11 12.80 1.32
C TRP A 174 -8.17 14.00 1.17
N GLN A 175 -6.94 13.91 1.68
CA GLN A 175 -5.96 14.99 1.53
C GLN A 175 -5.60 15.27 0.08
N LEU A 176 -5.46 14.24 -0.77
CA LEU A 176 -5.26 14.40 -2.22
C LEU A 176 -6.40 15.20 -2.89
N ARG A 177 -7.57 15.26 -2.26
CA ARG A 177 -8.76 15.98 -2.71
C ARG A 177 -9.01 17.26 -1.92
N ARG A 178 -8.00 17.75 -1.20
CA ARG A 178 -8.01 19.00 -0.45
C ARG A 178 -9.13 19.04 0.62
N CYS A 179 -9.32 17.93 1.35
CA CYS A 179 -10.18 17.95 2.52
C CYS A 179 -9.65 18.93 3.59
N SER A 180 -10.51 19.28 4.54
CA SER A 180 -10.10 20.05 5.71
C SER A 180 -9.32 19.18 6.71
N ASP A 181 -8.54 19.82 7.60
CA ASP A 181 -7.71 19.13 8.58
C ASP A 181 -8.53 18.32 9.59
N ASP A 182 -9.71 18.82 9.98
CA ASP A 182 -10.66 18.11 10.85
C ASP A 182 -11.22 16.85 10.18
N MET A 183 -11.47 16.86 8.87
CA MET A 183 -11.85 15.66 8.12
C MET A 183 -10.71 14.64 8.12
N TYR A 184 -9.48 15.06 7.86
CA TYR A 184 -8.30 14.18 7.88
C TYR A 184 -8.11 13.50 9.24
N VAL A 185 -8.19 14.29 10.32
CA VAL A 185 -8.06 13.79 11.69
C VAL A 185 -9.20 12.84 12.04
N THR A 186 -10.44 13.18 11.67
CA THR A 186 -11.62 12.34 11.92
C THR A 186 -11.52 11.00 11.19
N ASP A 187 -11.05 11.01 9.94
CA ASP A 187 -10.94 9.80 9.13
C ASP A 187 -9.88 8.83 9.66
N HIS A 188 -8.79 9.34 10.29
CA HIS A 188 -7.84 8.48 11.02
C HIS A 188 -8.50 7.72 12.18
N ILE A 189 -9.41 8.36 12.91
CA ILE A 189 -10.17 7.70 13.99
C ILE A 189 -11.03 6.58 13.41
N LEU A 190 -11.73 6.87 12.30
CA LEU A 190 -12.54 5.89 11.59
C LEU A 190 -11.68 4.70 11.13
N CYS A 191 -10.51 4.96 10.55
CA CYS A 191 -9.56 3.95 10.13
C CYS A 191 -9.12 3.07 11.31
N GLY A 192 -8.77 3.65 12.46
CA GLY A 192 -8.42 2.89 13.67
C GLY A 192 -9.53 1.96 14.13
N ILE A 193 -10.78 2.46 14.17
CA ILE A 193 -11.95 1.66 14.55
C ILE A 193 -12.20 0.55 13.52
N VAL A 194 -12.11 0.86 12.22
CA VAL A 194 -12.25 -0.14 11.16
C VAL A 194 -11.17 -1.20 11.27
N ALA A 195 -9.92 -0.82 11.52
CA ALA A 195 -8.82 -1.76 11.69
C ALA A 195 -9.11 -2.76 12.80
N LEU A 196 -9.58 -2.28 13.96
CA LEU A 196 -10.04 -3.12 15.06
C LEU A 196 -11.17 -4.06 14.64
N LYS A 197 -12.19 -3.54 13.96
CA LYS A 197 -13.36 -4.33 13.54
C LYS A 197 -13.02 -5.36 12.48
N MET A 198 -12.01 -5.12 11.65
CA MET A 198 -11.53 -6.07 10.64
C MET A 198 -10.55 -7.11 11.21
N GLY A 199 -10.16 -6.99 12.48
CA GLY A 199 -9.29 -7.94 13.17
C GLY A 199 -7.79 -7.66 13.00
N LEU A 200 -7.41 -6.44 12.61
CA LEU A 200 -6.00 -6.07 12.48
C LEU A 200 -5.37 -5.83 13.84
N LYS A 201 -4.29 -6.56 14.13
CA LYS A 201 -3.45 -6.36 15.33
C LYS A 201 -2.40 -5.27 15.14
N ASN A 202 -2.08 -4.93 13.90
CA ASN A 202 -0.98 -4.05 13.53
C ASN A 202 -1.47 -3.11 12.43
N TYR A 203 -1.97 -1.94 12.83
CA TYR A 203 -2.44 -0.90 11.93
C TYR A 203 -1.27 0.02 11.56
N VAL A 204 -0.97 0.12 10.27
CA VAL A 204 0.05 1.06 9.76
C VAL A 204 -0.64 2.40 9.51
N MET A 205 -0.33 3.40 10.35
CA MET A 205 -0.96 4.72 10.26
C MET A 205 -0.17 5.61 9.31
N GLN A 206 -0.78 5.97 8.18
CA GLN A 206 -0.12 6.83 7.21
C GLN A 206 -0.23 8.31 7.60
N LEU A 207 0.92 8.93 7.92
CA LEU A 207 1.07 10.37 8.11
C LEU A 207 1.80 10.96 6.90
N MET A 208 1.09 11.68 6.03
CA MET A 208 1.64 12.23 4.79
C MET A 208 1.76 13.75 4.86
N PHE A 209 2.99 14.23 4.99
CA PHE A 209 3.31 15.65 5.04
C PHE A 209 3.31 16.29 3.66
N ASP A 210 3.26 17.62 3.63
CA ASP A 210 3.21 18.47 2.43
C ASP A 210 2.02 18.12 1.52
N LEU A 211 0.86 17.85 2.15
CA LEU A 211 -0.37 17.54 1.46
C LEU A 211 -1.59 18.26 2.09
N PRO A 212 -2.18 19.26 1.40
CA PRO A 212 -1.82 19.74 0.06
C PRO A 212 -0.43 20.39 0.00
N PRO A 213 0.21 20.45 -1.18
CA PRO A 213 1.51 21.09 -1.33
C PRO A 213 1.48 22.53 -0.82
N GLU A 214 2.57 22.97 -0.20
CA GLU A 214 2.75 24.32 0.37
C GLU A 214 1.88 24.61 1.61
N ILE A 215 1.30 23.58 2.23
CA ILE A 215 0.74 23.71 3.58
C ILE A 215 1.82 24.23 4.55
N ASP A 216 1.42 25.12 5.47
CA ASP A 216 2.33 25.61 6.49
C ASP A 216 2.93 24.44 7.30
N PRO A 217 4.26 24.33 7.44
CA PRO A 217 4.89 23.18 8.07
C PRO A 217 4.47 22.93 9.52
N LEU A 218 4.18 23.99 10.29
CA LEU A 218 3.75 23.84 11.68
C LEU A 218 2.30 23.38 11.77
N ASN A 219 1.44 23.87 10.87
CA ASN A 219 0.06 23.40 10.77
C ASN A 219 0.00 21.93 10.33
N ASP A 220 0.85 21.53 9.37
CA ASP A 220 0.92 20.15 8.91
C ASP A 220 1.39 19.20 10.02
N LEU A 221 2.42 19.60 10.78
CA LEU A 221 2.87 18.87 11.96
C LEU A 221 1.79 18.79 13.05
N ALA A 222 1.07 19.88 13.30
CA ALA A 222 -0.02 19.92 14.27
C ALA A 222 -1.16 18.96 13.88
N LYS A 223 -1.53 18.94 12.58
CA LYS A 223 -2.52 18.00 12.03
C LYS A 223 -2.09 16.55 12.21
N MET A 224 -0.84 16.19 11.90
CA MET A 224 -0.35 14.81 12.10
C MET A 224 -0.31 14.41 13.57
N LYS A 225 0.12 15.32 14.45
CA LYS A 225 0.13 15.10 15.89
C LYS A 225 -1.28 14.90 16.44
N ALA A 226 -2.24 15.75 16.02
CA ALA A 226 -3.63 15.63 16.43
C ALA A 226 -4.24 14.30 15.98
N ALA A 227 -3.99 13.87 14.74
CA ALA A 227 -4.44 12.57 14.25
C ALA A 227 -3.92 11.43 15.13
N PHE A 228 -2.62 11.42 15.46
CA PHE A 228 -2.01 10.37 16.28
C PHE A 228 -2.50 10.39 17.73
N GLU A 229 -2.59 11.55 18.38
CA GLU A 229 -3.00 11.65 19.78
C GLU A 229 -4.44 11.19 20.02
N ILE A 230 -5.33 11.40 19.06
CA ILE A 230 -6.74 11.01 19.21
C ILE A 230 -6.92 9.50 19.01
N ILE A 231 -6.14 8.87 18.14
CA ILE A 231 -6.23 7.43 17.86
C ILE A 231 -5.40 6.58 18.85
N GLU A 232 -4.31 7.11 19.43
CA GLU A 232 -3.41 6.41 20.34
C GLU A 232 -4.11 5.69 21.52
N PRO A 233 -5.18 6.23 22.15
CA PRO A 233 -5.92 5.53 23.19
C PRO A 233 -6.47 4.16 22.76
N LEU A 234 -6.71 3.92 21.46
CA LEU A 234 -7.14 2.60 20.98
C LEU A 234 -6.10 1.52 21.32
N THR A 235 -4.81 1.84 21.27
CA THR A 235 -3.71 0.90 21.57
C THR A 235 -3.66 0.49 23.04
N ARG A 236 -4.24 1.29 23.94
CA ARG A 236 -4.28 1.03 25.38
C ARG A 236 -5.45 0.15 25.78
N HIS A 237 -6.53 0.17 25.00
CA HIS A 237 -7.80 -0.47 25.34
C HIS A 237 -8.14 -1.69 24.48
N PHE A 238 -7.44 -1.89 23.35
CA PHE A 238 -7.68 -2.97 22.41
C PHE A 238 -6.37 -3.65 22.00
N ASP A 239 -6.46 -4.91 21.54
CA ASP A 239 -5.33 -5.67 20.99
C ASP A 239 -4.99 -5.18 19.57
N CYS A 240 -4.44 -3.96 19.50
CA CYS A 240 -4.03 -3.32 18.26
C CYS A 240 -2.86 -2.36 18.51
N ASN A 241 -1.83 -2.50 17.69
CA ASN A 241 -0.68 -1.62 17.67
C ASN A 241 -0.79 -0.65 16.49
N ILE A 242 -0.40 0.59 16.73
CA ILE A 242 -0.20 1.58 15.67
C ILE A 242 1.28 1.58 15.30
N ILE A 243 1.56 1.39 14.02
CA ILE A 243 2.91 1.37 13.41
C ILE A 243 3.06 2.58 12.50
#